data_AF-A0A085MRQ4-F1
#
_entry.id   AF-A0A085MRQ4-F1
#
_cell.length_a   1.000
_cell.length_b   1.000
_cell.length_c   1.000
_cell.angle_alpha   90.00
_cell.angle_beta   90.00
_cell.angle_gamma   90.00
#
_symmetry.space_group_name_H-M   'P 1'
#
loop_
_entity.id
_entity.type
_entity.pdbx_description
1 polymer ?
#
loop_
_entity_poly.entity_id
_entity_poly.type
_entity_poly.pdbx_seq_one_letter_code
_entity_poly.pdbx_strand_id
1 'polypeptide(L)'
;MIGCVDVELTLAEKRKLSTMLYKARKVFGTSLLDVGRCHVLKHDIRTGSAKPVRHPVRRLGPIERAEVSALIKQMLKAGIIEPPNCPWAAGIVPVRKKDNSIRLCVDYRKLNEVTRKDAYPLPRIDETLDALAGARYFSTIDLLSGCWQVELTDRAKETTAFITHDGLFHFNSMPFGLTGALASFQRLMERVLAGLKWNTCLVYLDDIIVFSRSADGHIERLARVFQRLRTAGLKVNASKCRLFRKEVQFLGHVVGQDGIRPDPSLTEKVRNFPVPQCLAEIQSFVGLASYYRKFIRGFAEIAKPLHQLAEKRKPFQWTAECAAAFNKLKEMLVSEPILRLPDFNRPFILDTDASNIAIGAVLSQLDDKGREHPVAFASRTLTRAEQRYYVTRKEMLAVVTFVERFRPYLQCKFVPRTDHGSLRWLQSFKNPDGQWAR
;
A
#
# COMPACT_ATOMS: atom_id res chain seq x y z
N MET A 1 -6.56 -27.01 -6.57
CA MET A 1 -6.02 -25.76 -7.17
C MET A 1 -7.00 -25.03 -8.10
N ILE A 2 -8.06 -25.66 -8.64
CA ILE A 2 -9.01 -25.00 -9.57
C ILE A 2 -10.11 -24.19 -8.84
N GLY A 3 -10.32 -24.39 -7.53
CA GLY A 3 -11.32 -23.66 -6.73
C GLY A 3 -10.98 -22.18 -6.44
N CYS A 4 -10.06 -21.57 -7.18
CA CYS A 4 -9.63 -20.18 -7.01
C CYS A 4 -9.84 -19.32 -8.26
N VAL A 5 -10.75 -19.75 -9.15
CA VAL A 5 -11.18 -19.04 -10.37
C VAL A 5 -12.69 -18.83 -10.26
N ASP A 6 -13.13 -17.57 -10.17
CA ASP A 6 -14.55 -17.23 -9.91
C ASP A 6 -15.26 -16.77 -11.18
N VAL A 7 -14.53 -16.55 -12.28
CA VAL A 7 -15.11 -16.11 -13.53
C VAL A 7 -15.43 -17.30 -14.42
N GLU A 8 -16.60 -17.28 -15.05
CA GLU A 8 -16.97 -18.21 -16.12
C GLU A 8 -16.02 -18.04 -17.30
N LEU A 9 -14.98 -18.87 -17.31
CA LEU A 9 -14.10 -19.05 -18.45
C LEU A 9 -14.70 -20.10 -19.39
N THR A 10 -14.48 -19.91 -20.69
CA THR A 10 -14.80 -20.91 -21.72
C THR A 10 -14.02 -22.21 -21.47
N LEU A 11 -14.49 -23.33 -22.02
CA LEU A 11 -13.81 -24.63 -21.87
C LEU A 11 -12.36 -24.58 -22.39
N ALA A 12 -12.13 -23.85 -23.48
CA ALA A 12 -10.79 -23.66 -24.07
C ALA A 12 -9.86 -22.89 -23.12
N GLU A 13 -10.33 -21.79 -22.55
CA GLU A 13 -9.57 -20.99 -21.58
C GLU A 13 -9.27 -21.78 -20.29
N LYS A 14 -10.24 -22.55 -19.79
CA LYS A 14 -10.04 -23.44 -18.63
C LYS A 14 -8.94 -24.48 -18.87
N ARG A 15 -8.87 -25.04 -20.09
CA ARG A 15 -7.81 -25.98 -20.49
C ARG A 15 -6.46 -25.29 -20.59
N LYS A 16 -6.38 -24.12 -21.22
CA LYS A 16 -5.14 -23.31 -21.30
C LYS A 16 -4.63 -22.94 -19.89
N LEU A 17 -5.53 -22.47 -19.02
CA LEU A 17 -5.21 -22.10 -17.64
C LEU A 17 -4.67 -23.29 -16.84
N SER A 18 -5.37 -24.43 -16.88
CA SER A 18 -4.93 -25.65 -16.21
C SER A 18 -3.55 -26.10 -16.68
N THR A 19 -3.30 -26.02 -17.99
CA THR A 19 -2.01 -26.37 -18.58
C THR A 19 -0.89 -25.43 -18.10
N MET A 20 -1.17 -24.12 -18.05
CA MET A 20 -0.23 -23.12 -17.55
C MET A 20 0.10 -23.35 -16.05
N LEU A 21 -0.92 -23.55 -15.22
CA LEU A 21 -0.74 -23.82 -13.79
C LEU A 21 0.05 -25.11 -13.55
N TYR A 22 -0.21 -26.17 -14.33
CA TYR A 22 0.53 -27.41 -14.25
C TYR A 22 2.02 -27.24 -14.61
N LYS A 23 2.34 -26.39 -15.60
CA LYS A 23 3.72 -26.02 -15.94
C LYS A 23 4.37 -25.16 -14.84
N ALA A 24 3.59 -24.32 -14.17
CA ALA A 24 4.03 -23.44 -13.08
C ALA A 24 4.04 -24.12 -11.70
N ARG A 25 3.68 -25.41 -11.58
CA ARG A 25 3.49 -26.11 -10.30
C ARG A 25 4.67 -26.00 -9.32
N LYS A 26 5.91 -25.93 -9.82
CA LYS A 26 7.13 -25.83 -9.00
C LYS A 26 7.28 -24.49 -8.28
N VAL A 27 6.60 -23.44 -8.75
CA VAL A 27 6.62 -22.09 -8.17
C VAL A 27 5.77 -22.02 -6.91
N PHE A 28 4.75 -22.86 -6.80
CA PHE A 28 3.90 -22.90 -5.61
C PHE A 28 4.64 -23.63 -4.48
N GLY A 29 4.71 -22.99 -3.31
CA GLY A 29 5.25 -23.62 -2.11
C GLY A 29 4.31 -24.71 -1.61
N THR A 30 4.87 -25.87 -1.24
CA THR A 30 4.08 -26.99 -0.69
C THR A 30 3.87 -26.89 0.83
N SER A 31 4.72 -26.14 1.51
CA SER A 31 4.66 -25.88 2.96
C SER A 31 5.13 -24.46 3.27
N LEU A 32 4.84 -23.95 4.48
CA LEU A 32 5.29 -22.62 4.93
C LEU A 32 6.82 -22.46 4.98
N LEU A 33 7.56 -23.57 5.00
CA LEU A 33 9.02 -23.63 5.06
C LEU A 33 9.67 -24.10 3.76
N ASP A 34 8.88 -24.41 2.72
CA ASP A 34 9.36 -24.55 1.33
C ASP A 34 9.63 -23.14 0.75
N VAL A 35 10.47 -22.39 1.46
CA VAL A 35 10.89 -21.06 1.05
C VAL A 35 11.93 -21.20 -0.04
N GLY A 36 11.67 -20.54 -1.17
CA GLY A 36 12.63 -20.45 -2.25
C GLY A 36 13.85 -19.64 -1.83
N ARG A 37 14.95 -19.76 -2.58
CA ARG A 37 16.15 -18.93 -2.39
C ARG A 37 16.36 -18.06 -3.61
N CYS A 38 16.23 -16.76 -3.41
CA CYS A 38 16.43 -15.77 -4.46
C CYS A 38 17.86 -15.24 -4.46
N HIS A 39 18.55 -15.49 -5.56
CA HIS A 39 19.95 -15.11 -5.78
C HIS A 39 20.10 -13.78 -6.55
N VAL A 40 19.00 -13.16 -6.99
CA VAL A 40 19.01 -11.95 -7.84
C VAL A 40 19.52 -10.71 -7.08
N LEU A 41 19.26 -10.64 -5.78
CA LEU A 41 19.73 -9.57 -4.90
C LEU A 41 19.86 -10.08 -3.48
N LYS A 42 21.02 -9.81 -2.86
CA LYS A 42 21.26 -10.06 -1.44
C LYS A 42 20.96 -8.80 -0.62
N HIS A 43 20.29 -8.97 0.52
CA HIS A 43 20.10 -7.90 1.49
C HIS A 43 21.37 -7.68 2.31
N ASP A 44 21.73 -6.41 2.50
CA ASP A 44 22.93 -5.98 3.20
C ASP A 44 22.54 -5.03 4.34
N ILE A 45 23.24 -5.15 5.46
CA ILE A 45 23.04 -4.33 6.66
C ILE A 45 24.35 -3.62 6.93
N ARG A 46 24.34 -2.29 6.76
CA ARG A 46 25.52 -1.45 6.94
C ARG A 46 25.41 -0.68 8.25
N THR A 47 26.19 -1.11 9.23
CA THR A 47 26.26 -0.53 10.57
C THR A 47 27.48 0.39 10.77
N GLY A 48 28.35 0.53 9.76
CA GLY A 48 29.56 1.36 9.85
C GLY A 48 30.49 0.87 10.96
N SER A 49 30.93 1.78 11.83
CA SER A 49 31.77 1.48 13.00
C SER A 49 30.98 1.22 14.29
N ALA A 50 29.66 0.96 14.20
CA ALA A 50 28.82 0.75 15.38
C ALA A 50 29.21 -0.52 16.14
N LYS A 51 29.18 -0.44 17.48
CA LYS A 51 29.46 -1.57 18.36
C LYS A 51 28.34 -2.63 18.29
N PRO A 52 28.66 -3.92 18.44
CA PRO A 52 27.67 -4.99 18.47
C PRO A 52 26.62 -4.80 19.58
N VAL A 53 25.35 -5.01 19.23
CA VAL A 53 24.24 -5.00 20.17
C VAL A 53 24.13 -6.37 20.81
N ARG A 54 24.07 -6.41 22.16
CA ARG A 54 23.85 -7.64 22.93
C ARG A 54 22.67 -7.46 23.88
N HIS A 55 21.68 -8.33 23.73
CA HIS A 55 20.55 -8.45 24.64
C HIS A 55 20.73 -9.66 25.56
N PRO A 56 20.23 -9.61 26.80
CA PRO A 56 20.14 -10.79 27.64
C PRO A 56 19.12 -11.79 27.07
N VAL A 57 19.30 -13.08 27.39
CA VAL A 57 18.33 -14.12 27.05
C VAL A 57 16.99 -13.79 27.71
N ARG A 58 15.93 -13.75 26.91
CA ARG A 58 14.57 -13.54 27.43
C ARG A 58 14.09 -14.79 28.17
N ARG A 59 13.58 -14.62 29.38
CA ARG A 59 12.89 -15.70 30.10
C ARG A 59 11.54 -15.98 29.43
N LEU A 60 11.34 -17.23 29.01
CA LEU A 60 10.10 -17.71 28.42
C LEU A 60 9.41 -18.70 29.37
N GLY A 61 8.08 -18.79 29.30
CA GLY A 61 7.33 -19.83 30.00
C GLY A 61 7.63 -21.23 29.41
N PRO A 62 7.38 -22.33 30.14
CA PRO A 62 7.70 -23.69 29.67
C PRO A 62 7.06 -24.04 28.32
N ILE A 63 5.80 -23.63 28.11
CA ILE A 63 5.06 -23.88 26.86
C ILE A 63 5.70 -23.11 25.70
N GLU A 64 5.88 -21.80 25.85
CA GLU A 64 6.51 -20.96 24.83
C GLU A 64 7.93 -21.41 24.52
N ARG A 65 8.67 -21.89 25.54
CA ARG A 65 10.02 -22.42 25.39
C ARG A 65 10.03 -23.64 24.46
N ALA A 66 9.13 -24.60 24.67
CA ALA A 66 9.01 -25.79 23.82
C ALA A 66 8.59 -25.45 22.40
N GLU A 67 7.63 -24.52 22.23
CA GLU A 67 7.17 -24.04 20.92
C GLU A 67 8.31 -23.32 20.16
N VAL A 68 9.08 -22.46 20.84
CA VAL A 68 10.25 -21.79 20.25
C VAL A 68 11.33 -22.81 19.85
N SER A 69 11.65 -23.79 20.71
CA SER A 69 12.59 -24.86 20.35
C SER A 69 12.18 -25.66 19.13
N ALA A 70 10.89 -25.99 19.02
CA ALA A 70 10.35 -26.69 17.85
C ALA A 70 10.50 -25.85 16.58
N LEU A 71 10.22 -24.55 16.66
CA LEU A 71 10.36 -23.63 15.54
C LEU A 71 11.84 -23.45 15.12
N ILE A 72 12.76 -23.32 16.07
CA ILE A 72 14.21 -23.24 15.79
C ILE A 72 14.69 -24.49 15.05
N LYS A 73 14.30 -25.69 15.51
CA LYS A 73 14.64 -26.94 14.81
C LYS A 73 14.12 -26.97 13.37
N GLN A 74 12.89 -26.50 13.15
CA GLN A 74 12.32 -26.40 11.81
C GLN A 74 13.07 -25.40 10.93
N MET A 75 13.43 -24.23 11.47
CA MET A 75 14.17 -23.19 10.74
C MET A 75 15.60 -23.63 10.40
N LEU A 76 16.27 -24.36 11.29
CA LEU A 76 17.57 -24.99 11.04
C LEU A 76 17.47 -26.03 9.91
N LYS A 77 16.47 -26.91 9.96
CA LYS A 77 16.24 -27.93 8.91
C LYS A 77 15.94 -27.30 7.55
N ALA A 78 15.23 -26.17 7.53
CA ALA A 78 14.96 -25.40 6.31
C ALA A 78 16.17 -24.55 5.84
N GLY A 79 17.24 -24.46 6.64
CA GLY A 79 18.41 -23.63 6.35
C GLY A 79 18.14 -22.13 6.36
N ILE A 80 17.08 -21.69 7.04
CA ILE A 80 16.74 -20.25 7.21
C ILE A 80 17.69 -19.60 8.22
N ILE A 81 18.12 -20.38 9.22
CA ILE A 81 19.07 -19.98 10.25
C ILE A 81 20.20 -20.99 10.36
N GLU A 82 21.32 -20.56 10.91
CA GLU A 82 22.46 -21.40 11.26
C GLU A 82 23.11 -20.92 12.57
N PRO A 83 23.96 -21.72 13.23
CA PRO A 83 24.72 -21.27 14.40
C PRO A 83 25.87 -20.34 13.98
N PRO A 84 25.94 -19.09 14.47
CA PRO A 84 27.01 -18.16 14.14
C PRO A 84 28.19 -18.29 15.10
N ASN A 85 29.32 -17.72 14.67
CA ASN A 85 30.39 -17.28 15.56
C ASN A 85 30.50 -15.74 15.45
N CYS A 86 29.71 -14.99 16.22
CA CYS A 86 29.67 -13.53 16.09
C CYS A 86 29.35 -12.82 17.42
N PRO A 87 29.68 -11.52 17.55
CA PRO A 87 29.48 -10.75 18.77
C PRO A 87 28.08 -10.13 18.93
N TRP A 88 27.21 -10.25 17.91
CA TRP A 88 25.85 -9.69 17.93
C TRP A 88 24.86 -10.66 18.57
N ALA A 89 23.89 -10.15 19.32
CA ALA A 89 22.85 -10.94 19.95
C ALA A 89 21.58 -10.12 20.17
N ALA A 90 20.64 -10.16 19.24
CA ALA A 90 19.31 -9.57 19.37
C ALA A 90 18.36 -10.47 20.19
N GLY A 91 17.49 -9.88 20.99
CA GLY A 91 16.52 -10.62 21.80
C GLY A 91 15.32 -11.09 20.98
N ILE A 92 14.74 -12.23 21.33
CA ILE A 92 13.51 -12.72 20.71
C ILE A 92 12.23 -12.19 21.38
N VAL A 93 11.19 -12.05 20.56
CA VAL A 93 9.83 -11.68 20.95
C VAL A 93 8.87 -12.68 20.28
N PRO A 94 8.55 -13.80 20.94
CA PRO A 94 7.52 -14.70 20.45
C PRO A 94 6.16 -13.99 20.46
N VAL A 95 5.43 -14.07 19.35
CA VAL A 95 4.08 -13.49 19.22
C VAL A 95 3.13 -14.58 18.73
N ARG A 96 1.97 -14.74 19.38
CA ARG A 96 0.94 -15.66 18.90
C ARG A 96 0.18 -15.05 17.72
N LYS A 97 0.04 -15.83 16.64
CA LYS A 97 -0.83 -15.51 15.51
C LYS A 97 -2.29 -15.83 15.86
N LYS A 98 -3.21 -15.42 14.98
CA LYS A 98 -4.66 -15.74 15.09
C LYS A 98 -4.94 -17.24 15.05
N ASP A 99 -4.09 -18.02 14.39
CA ASP A 99 -4.16 -19.49 14.32
C ASP A 99 -3.51 -20.17 15.55
N ASN A 100 -3.22 -19.40 16.60
CA ASN A 100 -2.53 -19.82 17.83
C ASN A 100 -1.07 -20.29 17.65
N SER A 101 -0.53 -20.28 16.43
CA SER A 101 0.87 -20.60 16.18
C SER A 101 1.80 -19.47 16.61
N ILE A 102 3.03 -19.80 17.04
CA ILE A 102 4.05 -18.81 17.37
C ILE A 102 4.72 -18.27 16.10
N ARG A 103 4.87 -16.94 16.04
CA ARG A 103 5.77 -16.22 15.15
C ARG A 103 6.98 -15.74 15.96
N LEU A 104 8.17 -16.17 15.56
CA LEU A 104 9.41 -15.66 16.12
C LEU A 104 9.70 -14.27 15.54
N CYS A 105 9.49 -13.22 16.33
CA CYS A 105 9.99 -11.88 16.02
C CYS A 105 11.32 -11.67 16.74
N VAL A 106 12.22 -10.89 16.14
CA VAL A 106 13.50 -10.51 16.75
C VAL A 106 13.49 -9.00 16.96
N ASP A 107 13.91 -8.56 18.13
CA ASP A 107 13.97 -7.15 18.49
C ASP A 107 15.20 -6.48 17.87
N TYR A 108 15.06 -6.06 16.62
CA TYR A 108 16.09 -5.31 15.90
C TYR A 108 16.05 -3.80 16.14
N ARG A 109 15.31 -3.27 17.12
CA ARG A 109 15.20 -1.80 17.31
C ARG A 109 16.56 -1.12 17.45
N LYS A 110 17.45 -1.65 18.29
CA LYS A 110 18.81 -1.12 18.47
C LYS A 110 19.68 -1.28 17.22
N LEU A 111 19.52 -2.39 16.49
CA LEU A 111 20.23 -2.60 15.22
C LEU A 111 19.74 -1.60 14.16
N ASN A 112 18.44 -1.35 14.11
CA ASN A 112 17.80 -0.44 13.18
C ASN A 112 18.22 1.02 13.38
N GLU A 113 18.48 1.43 14.62
CA GLU A 113 18.98 2.77 14.95
C GLU A 113 20.36 3.05 14.35
N VAL A 114 21.24 2.04 14.33
CA VAL A 114 22.61 2.16 13.80
C VAL A 114 22.74 1.77 12.33
N THR A 115 21.69 1.20 11.74
CA THR A 115 21.70 0.78 10.34
C THR A 115 21.51 1.98 9.42
N ARG A 116 22.37 2.10 8.41
CA ARG A 116 22.19 3.12 7.35
C ARG A 116 20.86 2.88 6.62
N LYS A 117 19.98 3.88 6.67
CA LYS A 117 18.65 3.82 6.04
C LYS A 117 18.77 3.86 4.51
N ASP A 118 18.05 2.96 3.86
CA ASP A 118 17.89 2.93 2.41
C ASP A 118 16.73 3.87 2.01
N ALA A 119 16.97 4.74 1.02
CA ALA A 119 16.00 5.71 0.51
C ALA A 119 15.29 5.22 -0.77
N TYR A 120 15.26 3.91 -1.01
CA TYR A 120 14.60 3.36 -2.19
C TYR A 120 13.13 3.79 -2.26
N PRO A 121 12.68 4.37 -3.38
CA PRO A 121 11.31 4.83 -3.50
C PRO A 121 10.35 3.64 -3.59
N LEU A 122 9.25 3.72 -2.86
CA LEU A 122 8.10 2.86 -3.09
C LEU A 122 7.20 3.51 -4.15
N PRO A 123 6.58 2.74 -5.06
CA PRO A 123 5.59 3.26 -5.98
C PRO A 123 4.47 3.97 -5.22
N ARG A 124 3.98 5.09 -5.75
CA ARG A 124 2.81 5.74 -5.15
C ARG A 124 1.59 4.85 -5.36
N ILE A 125 0.81 4.67 -4.31
CA ILE A 125 -0.37 3.81 -4.34
C ILE A 125 -1.37 4.32 -5.38
N ASP A 126 -1.58 5.64 -5.46
CA ASP A 126 -2.49 6.24 -6.45
C ASP A 126 -2.07 5.92 -7.89
N GLU A 127 -0.80 6.15 -8.25
CA GLU A 127 -0.27 5.82 -9.59
C GLU A 127 -0.37 4.32 -9.91
N THR A 128 -0.14 3.48 -8.89
CA THR A 128 -0.26 2.02 -9.03
C THR A 128 -1.71 1.63 -9.32
N LEU A 129 -2.67 2.22 -8.63
CA LEU A 129 -4.09 1.96 -8.86
C LEU A 129 -4.55 2.49 -10.23
N ASP A 130 -4.11 3.69 -10.61
CA ASP A 130 -4.47 4.31 -11.89
C ASP A 130 -4.01 3.47 -13.10
N ALA A 131 -2.86 2.80 -12.98
CA ALA A 131 -2.34 1.91 -14.01
C ALA A 131 -3.22 0.66 -14.25
N LEU A 132 -4.16 0.35 -13.36
CA LEU A 132 -5.13 -0.73 -13.53
C LEU A 132 -6.30 -0.34 -14.45
N ALA A 133 -6.33 0.90 -14.93
CA ALA A 133 -7.38 1.43 -15.80
C ALA A 133 -7.64 0.57 -17.05
N GLY A 134 -8.93 0.30 -17.30
CA GLY A 134 -9.40 -0.46 -18.46
C GLY A 134 -9.21 -1.97 -18.37
N ALA A 135 -8.69 -2.51 -17.27
CA ALA A 135 -8.61 -3.94 -17.04
C ALA A 135 -9.99 -4.54 -16.67
N ARG A 136 -10.20 -5.80 -17.05
CA ARG A 136 -11.43 -6.58 -16.77
C ARG A 136 -11.17 -7.86 -15.97
N TYR A 137 -9.91 -8.28 -15.92
CA TYR A 137 -9.48 -9.48 -15.21
C TYR A 137 -8.29 -9.13 -14.34
N PHE A 138 -8.34 -9.56 -13.09
CA PHE A 138 -7.32 -9.33 -12.09
C PHE A 138 -6.90 -10.66 -11.45
N SER A 139 -5.63 -10.76 -11.09
CA SER A 139 -5.10 -11.84 -10.26
C SER A 139 -4.13 -11.26 -9.26
N THR A 140 -4.29 -11.59 -7.98
CA THR A 140 -3.33 -11.27 -6.93
C THR A 140 -2.49 -12.50 -6.60
N ILE A 141 -1.18 -12.29 -6.52
CA ILE A 141 -0.18 -13.30 -6.22
C ILE A 141 0.53 -12.86 -4.95
N ASP A 142 0.46 -13.71 -3.92
CA ASP A 142 1.11 -13.53 -2.62
C ASP A 142 2.34 -14.44 -2.55
N LEU A 143 3.49 -13.89 -2.15
CA LEU A 143 4.72 -14.65 -1.99
C LEU A 143 4.76 -15.34 -0.62
N LEU A 144 5.27 -16.57 -0.60
CA LEU A 144 5.36 -17.36 0.62
C LEU A 144 6.44 -16.81 1.56
N SER A 145 6.06 -16.03 2.58
CA SER A 145 7.01 -15.44 3.53
C SER A 145 8.14 -14.67 2.79
N GLY A 146 7.78 -13.74 1.91
CA GLY A 146 8.70 -13.11 0.94
C GLY A 146 10.07 -12.71 1.49
N CYS A 147 10.13 -12.16 2.71
CA CYS A 147 11.38 -11.81 3.38
C CYS A 147 12.37 -12.99 3.50
N TRP A 148 11.90 -14.18 3.88
CA TRP A 148 12.76 -15.36 4.05
C TRP A 148 13.28 -15.96 2.76
N GLN A 149 12.83 -15.45 1.60
CA GLN A 149 13.33 -15.88 0.31
C GLN A 149 14.51 -15.03 -0.20
N VAL A 150 14.78 -13.89 0.43
CA VAL A 150 15.88 -12.99 0.07
C VAL A 150 17.12 -13.37 0.85
N GLU A 151 18.20 -13.70 0.15
CA GLU A 151 19.47 -14.05 0.82
C GLU A 151 20.11 -12.84 1.50
N LEU A 152 20.81 -13.09 2.61
CA LEU A 152 21.65 -12.10 3.27
C LEU A 152 23.08 -12.17 2.74
N THR A 153 23.76 -11.03 2.70
CA THR A 153 25.23 -10.99 2.59
C THR A 153 25.87 -11.54 3.86
N ASP A 154 27.07 -12.11 3.79
CA ASP A 154 27.70 -12.78 4.94
C ASP A 154 27.86 -11.84 6.15
N ARG A 155 28.23 -10.58 5.90
CA ARG A 155 28.24 -9.53 6.93
C ARG A 155 26.86 -9.31 7.54
N ALA A 156 25.82 -9.21 6.71
CA ALA A 156 24.47 -9.00 7.21
C ALA A 156 24.01 -10.19 8.06
N LYS A 157 24.36 -11.43 7.70
CA LYS A 157 24.07 -12.61 8.51
C LYS A 157 24.57 -12.41 9.93
N GLU A 158 25.85 -12.07 10.14
CA GLU A 158 26.39 -11.82 11.48
C GLU A 158 25.60 -10.76 12.26
N THR A 159 25.22 -9.64 11.63
CA THR A 159 24.44 -8.59 12.31
C THR A 159 23.01 -9.00 12.68
N THR A 160 22.45 -10.01 12.00
CA THR A 160 21.12 -10.57 12.30
C THR A 160 21.14 -11.63 13.40
N ALA A 161 22.26 -11.84 14.08
CA ALA A 161 22.32 -12.83 15.14
C ALA A 161 21.34 -12.51 16.27
N PHE A 162 20.66 -13.55 16.75
CA PHE A 162 19.65 -13.50 17.80
C PHE A 162 19.85 -14.63 18.80
N ILE A 163 19.44 -14.37 20.04
CA ILE A 163 19.69 -15.26 21.17
C ILE A 163 18.39 -15.85 21.71
N THR A 164 18.40 -17.16 21.97
CA THR A 164 17.31 -17.91 22.58
C THR A 164 17.84 -18.74 23.75
N HIS A 165 16.96 -19.46 24.45
CA HIS A 165 17.35 -20.42 25.48
C HIS A 165 18.06 -21.67 24.93
N ASP A 166 18.00 -21.91 23.61
CA ASP A 166 18.68 -23.02 22.93
C ASP A 166 20.06 -22.61 22.38
N GLY A 167 20.40 -21.31 22.40
CA GLY A 167 21.69 -20.82 21.95
C GLY A 167 21.60 -19.55 21.11
N LEU A 168 22.71 -19.25 20.42
CA LEU A 168 22.83 -18.14 19.47
C LEU A 168 22.63 -18.67 18.05
N PHE A 169 21.87 -17.94 17.24
CA PHE A 169 21.58 -18.26 15.84
C PHE A 169 21.65 -16.99 15.00
N HIS A 170 21.96 -17.09 13.71
CA HIS A 170 21.79 -15.97 12.78
C HIS A 170 21.05 -16.40 11.53
N PHE A 171 20.51 -15.44 10.80
CA PHE A 171 19.71 -15.71 9.62
C PHE A 171 20.58 -15.83 8.36
N ASN A 172 20.25 -16.80 7.51
CA ASN A 172 20.75 -16.91 6.14
C ASN A 172 19.91 -16.09 5.15
N SER A 173 18.63 -15.92 5.47
CA SER A 173 17.67 -15.15 4.68
C SER A 173 17.10 -13.98 5.48
N MET A 174 16.71 -12.90 4.79
CA MET A 174 16.29 -11.65 5.42
C MET A 174 15.16 -11.85 6.45
N PRO A 175 15.40 -11.60 7.76
CA PRO A 175 14.36 -11.68 8.77
C PRO A 175 13.43 -10.48 8.72
N PHE A 176 12.25 -10.64 9.34
CA PHE A 176 11.33 -9.54 9.55
C PHE A 176 11.87 -8.55 10.59
N GLY A 177 11.50 -7.27 10.46
CA GLY A 177 11.79 -6.24 11.45
C GLY A 177 13.08 -5.44 11.20
N LEU A 178 13.82 -5.75 10.13
CA LEU A 178 15.00 -4.97 9.72
C LEU A 178 14.61 -3.68 8.99
N THR A 179 15.33 -2.59 9.27
CA THR A 179 15.21 -1.34 8.53
C THR A 179 15.79 -1.48 7.12
N GLY A 180 15.03 -1.07 6.11
CA GLY A 180 15.44 -1.20 4.70
C GLY A 180 15.16 -2.57 4.07
N ALA A 181 14.61 -3.54 4.82
CA ALA A 181 14.18 -4.83 4.27
C ALA A 181 13.13 -4.66 3.16
N LEU A 182 12.11 -3.83 3.41
CA LEU A 182 11.05 -3.53 2.43
C LEU A 182 11.61 -2.85 1.16
N ALA A 183 12.57 -1.94 1.32
CA ALA A 183 13.24 -1.28 0.20
C ALA A 183 14.04 -2.28 -0.64
N SER A 184 14.77 -3.18 0.02
CA SER A 184 15.52 -4.25 -0.66
C SER A 184 14.58 -5.22 -1.37
N PHE A 185 13.45 -5.55 -0.74
CA PHE A 185 12.43 -6.41 -1.31
C PHE A 185 11.78 -5.78 -2.55
N GLN A 186 11.37 -4.50 -2.47
CA GLN A 186 10.84 -3.78 -3.62
C GLN A 186 11.85 -3.78 -4.76
N ARG A 187 13.12 -3.43 -4.49
CA ARG A 187 14.19 -3.43 -5.50
C ARG A 187 14.38 -4.80 -6.14
N LEU A 188 14.35 -5.87 -5.34
CA LEU A 188 14.43 -7.23 -5.83
C LEU A 188 13.28 -7.52 -6.81
N MET A 189 12.04 -7.27 -6.39
CA MET A 189 10.87 -7.56 -7.21
C MET A 189 10.84 -6.74 -8.51
N GLU A 190 11.34 -5.51 -8.47
CA GLU A 190 11.49 -4.69 -9.67
C GLU A 190 12.52 -5.22 -10.65
N ARG A 191 13.61 -5.83 -10.15
CA ARG A 191 14.58 -6.54 -10.99
C ARG A 191 14.01 -7.83 -11.57
N VAL A 192 13.31 -8.63 -10.75
CA VAL A 192 12.72 -9.91 -11.18
C VAL A 192 11.65 -9.70 -12.25
N LEU A 193 10.82 -8.67 -12.11
CA LEU A 193 9.70 -8.36 -13.01
C LEU A 193 10.03 -7.21 -13.97
N ALA A 194 11.31 -6.94 -14.20
CA ALA A 194 11.77 -5.95 -15.16
C ALA A 194 11.18 -6.22 -16.56
N GLY A 195 10.71 -5.15 -17.20
CA GLY A 195 10.03 -5.20 -18.50
C GLY A 195 8.57 -5.69 -18.48
N LEU A 196 8.06 -6.19 -17.35
CA LEU A 196 6.65 -6.57 -17.18
C LEU A 196 5.84 -5.52 -16.41
N LYS A 197 6.51 -4.70 -15.59
CA LYS A 197 5.88 -3.64 -14.81
C LYS A 197 5.07 -2.68 -15.69
N TRP A 198 3.99 -2.12 -15.14
CA TRP A 198 3.09 -1.14 -15.75
C TRP A 198 2.23 -1.65 -16.92
N ASN A 199 2.67 -2.69 -17.64
CA ASN A 199 1.93 -3.25 -18.77
C ASN A 199 1.26 -4.59 -18.45
N THR A 200 1.94 -5.45 -17.69
CA THR A 200 1.52 -6.83 -17.39
C THR A 200 1.14 -6.99 -15.92
N CYS A 201 1.97 -6.45 -15.02
CA CYS A 201 1.77 -6.57 -13.59
C CYS A 201 2.23 -5.31 -12.86
N LEU A 202 1.75 -5.14 -11.64
CA LEU A 202 2.24 -4.16 -10.69
C LEU A 202 2.69 -4.88 -9.43
N VAL A 203 3.64 -4.25 -8.74
CA VAL A 203 4.32 -4.83 -7.60
C VAL A 203 4.38 -3.77 -6.52
N TYR A 204 3.90 -4.12 -5.34
CA TYR A 204 4.07 -3.34 -4.14
C TYR A 204 4.48 -4.28 -3.02
N LEU A 205 5.77 -4.27 -2.67
CA LEU A 205 6.36 -5.21 -1.72
C LEU A 205 6.05 -6.67 -2.12
N ASP A 206 5.44 -7.44 -1.22
CA ASP A 206 5.07 -8.85 -1.41
C ASP A 206 3.83 -9.05 -2.30
N ASP A 207 3.05 -7.99 -2.54
CA ASP A 207 1.80 -8.05 -3.30
C ASP A 207 2.04 -7.80 -4.78
N ILE A 208 1.76 -8.81 -5.61
CA ILE A 208 1.81 -8.71 -7.07
C ILE A 208 0.40 -8.77 -7.61
N ILE A 209 0.01 -7.78 -8.41
CA ILE A 209 -1.25 -7.80 -9.16
C ILE A 209 -0.96 -7.92 -10.65
N VAL A 210 -1.58 -8.92 -11.28
CA VAL A 210 -1.62 -9.09 -12.73
C VAL A 210 -2.99 -8.64 -13.20
N PHE A 211 -3.04 -7.87 -14.27
CA PHE A 211 -4.28 -7.31 -14.80
C PHE A 211 -4.29 -7.42 -16.32
N SER A 212 -5.47 -7.51 -16.94
CA SER A 212 -5.62 -7.55 -18.39
C SER A 212 -7.04 -7.23 -18.87
N ARG A 213 -7.19 -6.99 -20.18
CA ARG A 213 -8.49 -6.72 -20.82
C ARG A 213 -9.22 -7.98 -21.28
N SER A 214 -8.49 -9.04 -21.65
CA SER A 214 -9.01 -10.30 -22.17
C SER A 214 -8.51 -11.49 -21.35
N ALA A 215 -9.31 -12.55 -21.27
CA ALA A 215 -8.94 -13.74 -20.51
C ALA A 215 -7.70 -14.44 -21.08
N ASP A 216 -7.61 -14.61 -22.41
CA ASP A 216 -6.42 -15.19 -23.06
C ASP A 216 -5.14 -14.37 -22.77
N GLY A 217 -5.22 -13.04 -22.89
CA GLY A 217 -4.10 -12.16 -22.55
C GLY A 217 -3.72 -12.26 -21.07
N HIS A 218 -4.69 -12.51 -20.19
CA HIS A 218 -4.43 -12.75 -18.76
C HIS A 218 -3.63 -14.03 -18.52
N ILE A 219 -3.96 -15.12 -19.21
CA ILE A 219 -3.25 -16.41 -19.09
C ILE A 219 -1.78 -16.23 -19.48
N GLU A 220 -1.52 -15.54 -20.60
CA GLU A 220 -0.16 -15.29 -21.08
C GLU A 220 0.64 -14.41 -20.10
N ARG A 221 0.02 -13.36 -19.59
CA ARG A 221 0.61 -12.46 -18.59
C ARG A 221 0.98 -13.20 -17.31
N LEU A 222 0.08 -14.04 -16.78
CA LEU A 222 0.35 -14.90 -15.63
C LEU A 222 1.49 -15.88 -15.90
N ALA A 223 1.52 -16.51 -17.08
CA ALA A 223 2.58 -17.43 -17.45
C ALA A 223 3.96 -16.73 -17.41
N ARG A 224 4.06 -15.51 -17.93
CA ARG A 224 5.30 -14.71 -17.89
C ARG A 224 5.71 -14.37 -16.46
N VAL A 225 4.76 -13.95 -15.62
CA VAL A 225 5.04 -13.62 -14.21
C VAL A 225 5.51 -14.84 -13.44
N PHE A 226 4.79 -15.97 -13.51
CA PHE A 226 5.22 -17.20 -12.84
C PHE A 226 6.56 -17.71 -13.36
N GLN A 227 6.83 -17.55 -14.65
CA GLN A 227 8.13 -17.91 -15.22
C GLN A 227 9.27 -17.06 -14.64
N ARG A 228 9.09 -15.74 -14.48
CA ARG A 228 10.08 -14.86 -13.84
C ARG A 228 10.30 -15.23 -12.37
N LEU A 229 9.23 -15.46 -11.62
CA LEU A 229 9.31 -15.89 -10.22
C LEU A 229 10.06 -17.23 -10.10
N ARG A 230 9.77 -18.19 -10.99
CA ARG A 230 10.46 -19.47 -11.05
C ARG A 230 11.96 -19.31 -11.27
N THR A 231 12.36 -18.52 -12.26
CA THR A 231 13.78 -18.29 -12.59
C THR A 231 14.50 -17.59 -11.45
N ALA A 232 13.84 -16.66 -10.76
CA ALA A 232 14.40 -16.00 -9.58
C ALA A 232 14.45 -16.90 -8.34
N GLY A 233 13.87 -18.12 -8.38
CA GLY A 233 13.81 -19.00 -7.23
C GLY A 233 12.79 -18.57 -6.17
N LEU A 234 11.82 -17.71 -6.53
CA LEU A 234 10.76 -17.26 -5.63
C LEU A 234 9.58 -18.24 -5.62
N LYS A 235 9.00 -18.42 -4.43
CA LYS A 235 7.88 -19.31 -4.13
C LYS A 235 6.62 -18.53 -3.80
N VAL A 236 5.50 -18.99 -4.33
CA VAL A 236 4.18 -18.38 -4.23
C VAL A 236 3.32 -19.15 -3.24
N ASN A 237 2.53 -18.42 -2.45
CA ASN A 237 1.57 -18.99 -1.53
C ASN A 237 0.23 -19.27 -2.23
N ALA A 238 -0.01 -20.53 -2.59
CA ALA A 238 -1.19 -20.92 -3.34
C ALA A 238 -2.53 -20.60 -2.63
N SER A 239 -2.58 -20.66 -1.28
CA SER A 239 -3.83 -20.46 -0.54
C SER A 239 -4.26 -19.00 -0.45
N LYS A 240 -3.31 -18.07 -0.59
CA LYS A 240 -3.58 -16.62 -0.57
C LYS A 240 -3.71 -16.00 -1.95
N CYS A 241 -3.28 -16.70 -3.00
CA CYS A 241 -3.45 -16.24 -4.37
C CYS A 241 -4.93 -16.23 -4.77
N ARG A 242 -5.37 -15.16 -5.42
CA ARG A 242 -6.70 -15.09 -6.06
C ARG A 242 -6.48 -14.89 -7.54
N LEU A 243 -6.90 -15.86 -8.37
CA LEU A 243 -6.65 -15.81 -9.81
C LEU A 243 -7.96 -15.57 -10.57
N PHE A 244 -7.88 -14.87 -11.70
CA PHE A 244 -9.02 -14.65 -12.61
C PHE A 244 -10.27 -14.16 -11.88
N ARG A 245 -10.17 -12.98 -11.28
CA ARG A 245 -11.28 -12.29 -10.60
C ARG A 245 -11.70 -11.07 -11.40
N LYS A 246 -12.98 -10.69 -11.29
CA LYS A 246 -13.49 -9.39 -11.77
C LYS A 246 -13.16 -8.25 -10.80
N GLU A 247 -13.12 -8.58 -9.51
CA GLU A 247 -12.73 -7.65 -8.45
C GLU A 247 -11.71 -8.30 -7.52
N VAL A 248 -10.72 -7.52 -7.08
CA VAL A 248 -9.70 -7.98 -6.13
C VAL A 248 -9.43 -6.92 -5.08
N GLN A 249 -9.10 -7.37 -3.87
CA GLN A 249 -8.50 -6.52 -2.85
C GLN A 249 -7.02 -6.32 -3.18
N PHE A 250 -6.59 -5.07 -3.27
CA PHE A 250 -5.20 -4.68 -3.51
C PHE A 250 -4.92 -3.33 -2.85
N LEU A 251 -3.86 -3.25 -2.04
CA LEU A 251 -3.43 -2.03 -1.34
C LEU A 251 -4.54 -1.35 -0.51
N GLY A 252 -5.40 -2.13 0.15
CA GLY A 252 -6.50 -1.60 0.97
C GLY A 252 -7.67 -1.04 0.16
N HIS A 253 -7.75 -1.37 -1.13
CA HIS A 253 -8.87 -1.02 -1.99
C HIS A 253 -9.43 -2.27 -2.66
N VAL A 254 -10.72 -2.27 -2.98
CA VAL A 254 -11.28 -3.21 -3.95
C VAL A 254 -11.20 -2.56 -5.32
N VAL A 255 -10.47 -3.21 -6.22
CA VAL A 255 -10.33 -2.80 -7.62
C VAL A 255 -11.19 -3.71 -8.47
N GLY A 256 -12.07 -3.13 -9.26
CA GLY A 256 -12.94 -3.82 -10.20
C GLY A 256 -12.96 -3.15 -11.57
N GLN A 257 -13.82 -3.66 -12.45
CA GLN A 257 -14.05 -3.07 -13.76
C GLN A 257 -14.72 -1.68 -13.67
N ASP A 258 -15.60 -1.50 -12.69
CA ASP A 258 -16.38 -0.26 -12.54
C ASP A 258 -15.59 0.86 -11.83
N GLY A 259 -14.48 0.51 -11.18
CA GLY A 259 -13.61 1.47 -10.51
C GLY A 259 -12.92 0.90 -9.28
N ILE A 260 -12.59 1.80 -8.37
CA ILE A 260 -11.94 1.53 -7.10
C ILE A 260 -12.88 1.94 -5.98
N ARG A 261 -12.97 1.12 -4.93
CA ARG A 261 -13.69 1.42 -3.69
C ARG A 261 -12.84 1.07 -2.47
N PRO A 262 -13.10 1.65 -1.29
CA PRO A 262 -12.44 1.23 -0.05
C PRO A 262 -12.68 -0.25 0.26
N ASP A 263 -11.72 -0.90 0.94
CA ASP A 263 -11.86 -2.29 1.37
C ASP A 263 -12.98 -2.44 2.43
N PRO A 264 -13.99 -3.30 2.21
CA PRO A 264 -15.07 -3.55 3.17
C PRO A 264 -14.59 -3.93 4.57
N SER A 265 -13.51 -4.70 4.67
CA SER A 265 -12.94 -5.10 5.96
C SER A 265 -12.40 -3.93 6.78
N LEU A 266 -12.11 -2.81 6.11
CA LEU A 266 -11.68 -1.58 6.73
C LEU A 266 -12.85 -0.63 6.98
N THR A 267 -13.84 -0.56 6.08
CA THR A 267 -15.05 0.23 6.30
C THR A 267 -15.84 -0.31 7.50
N GLU A 268 -15.85 -1.63 7.74
CA GLU A 268 -16.39 -2.23 8.97
C GLU A 268 -15.64 -1.76 10.23
N LYS A 269 -14.30 -1.71 10.17
CA LYS A 269 -13.51 -1.18 11.29
C LYS A 269 -13.76 0.30 11.53
N VAL A 270 -13.97 1.08 10.47
CA VAL A 270 -14.35 2.50 10.56
C VAL A 270 -15.74 2.63 11.19
N ARG A 271 -16.71 1.83 10.74
CA ARG A 271 -18.08 1.80 11.28
C ARG A 271 -18.08 1.51 12.78
N ASN A 272 -17.29 0.54 13.21
CA ASN A 272 -17.17 0.12 14.60
C ASN A 272 -16.06 0.86 15.37
N PHE A 273 -15.47 1.90 14.79
CA PHE A 273 -14.39 2.64 15.44
C PHE A 273 -14.94 3.34 16.69
N PRO A 274 -14.34 3.10 17.88
CA PRO A 274 -14.79 3.71 19.13
C PRO A 274 -14.54 5.21 19.12
N VAL A 275 -15.31 5.97 19.91
CA VAL A 275 -15.07 7.41 20.05
C VAL A 275 -13.66 7.61 20.64
N PRO A 276 -12.75 8.34 19.96
CA PRO A 276 -11.41 8.57 20.46
C PRO A 276 -11.44 9.27 21.82
N GLN A 277 -10.71 8.72 22.79
CA GLN A 277 -10.57 9.26 24.15
C GLN A 277 -9.20 9.90 24.39
N CYS A 278 -8.24 9.67 23.50
CA CYS A 278 -6.89 10.22 23.62
C CYS A 278 -6.29 10.67 22.29
N LEU A 279 -5.19 11.42 22.39
CA LEU A 279 -4.45 11.95 21.24
C LEU A 279 -4.00 10.85 20.26
N ALA A 280 -3.56 9.70 20.77
CA ALA A 280 -3.10 8.60 19.93
C ALA A 280 -4.23 8.00 19.09
N GLU A 281 -5.42 7.85 19.68
CA GLU A 281 -6.60 7.31 19.00
C GLU A 281 -7.13 8.28 17.93
N ILE A 282 -7.20 9.58 18.21
CA ILE A 282 -7.64 10.55 17.21
C ILE A 282 -6.64 10.66 16.06
N GLN A 283 -5.33 10.61 16.35
CA GLN A 283 -4.30 10.60 15.30
C GLN A 283 -4.39 9.34 14.43
N SER A 284 -4.68 8.19 15.05
CA SER A 284 -4.93 6.93 14.33
C SER A 284 -6.14 7.05 13.40
N PHE A 285 -7.27 7.54 13.90
CA PHE A 285 -8.49 7.73 13.11
C PHE A 285 -8.29 8.74 11.96
N VAL A 286 -7.70 9.90 12.25
CA VAL A 286 -7.43 10.94 11.24
C VAL A 286 -6.47 10.43 10.18
N GLY A 287 -5.44 9.65 10.56
CA GLY A 287 -4.54 9.00 9.61
C GLY A 287 -5.26 8.02 8.69
N LEU A 288 -6.14 7.19 9.25
CA LEU A 288 -7.00 6.26 8.50
C LEU A 288 -7.93 7.00 7.52
N ALA A 289 -8.66 8.00 7.99
CA ALA A 289 -9.57 8.78 7.15
C ALA A 289 -8.80 9.56 6.06
N SER A 290 -7.60 10.04 6.38
CA SER A 290 -6.73 10.73 5.43
C SER A 290 -6.24 9.82 4.30
N TYR A 291 -6.03 8.53 4.57
CA TYR A 291 -5.67 7.55 3.53
C TYR A 291 -6.76 7.47 2.44
N TYR A 292 -8.03 7.56 2.82
CA TYR A 292 -9.18 7.53 1.92
C TYR A 292 -9.72 8.91 1.55
N ARG A 293 -9.00 9.99 1.82
CA ARG A 293 -9.47 11.36 1.52
C ARG A 293 -9.88 11.58 0.06
N LYS A 294 -9.30 10.81 -0.88
CA LYS A 294 -9.64 10.88 -2.30
C LYS A 294 -11.06 10.42 -2.62
N PHE A 295 -11.70 9.68 -1.70
CA PHE A 295 -13.08 9.20 -1.78
C PHE A 295 -14.07 10.18 -1.10
N ILE A 296 -13.59 11.21 -0.41
CA ILE A 296 -14.41 12.07 0.45
C ILE A 296 -14.41 13.49 -0.12
N ARG A 297 -15.55 13.91 -0.69
CA ARG A 297 -15.79 15.30 -1.09
C ARG A 297 -15.70 16.23 0.13
N GLY A 298 -14.90 17.29 0.04
CA GLY A 298 -14.78 18.28 1.12
C GLY A 298 -14.06 17.80 2.38
N PHE A 299 -13.26 16.73 2.31
CA PHE A 299 -12.55 16.14 3.46
C PHE A 299 -11.90 17.17 4.40
N ALA A 300 -11.15 18.15 3.86
CA ALA A 300 -10.39 19.10 4.65
C ALA A 300 -11.26 20.02 5.52
N GLU A 301 -12.49 20.29 5.11
CA GLU A 301 -13.44 21.07 5.91
C GLU A 301 -14.02 20.20 7.03
N ILE A 302 -14.47 19.00 6.69
CA ILE A 302 -15.07 18.05 7.64
C ILE A 302 -14.05 17.64 8.70
N ALA A 303 -12.81 17.33 8.31
CA ALA A 303 -11.76 16.85 9.21
C ALA A 303 -11.09 17.97 10.03
N LYS A 304 -11.36 19.26 9.76
CA LYS A 304 -10.73 20.39 10.45
C LYS A 304 -10.80 20.33 11.98
N PRO A 305 -11.96 20.14 12.64
CA PRO A 305 -12.03 20.04 14.09
C PRO A 305 -11.21 18.86 14.64
N LEU A 306 -11.20 17.73 13.91
CA LEU A 306 -10.42 16.54 14.30
C LEU A 306 -8.91 16.75 14.15
N HIS A 307 -8.47 17.45 13.10
CA HIS A 307 -7.06 17.83 12.94
C HIS A 307 -6.61 18.76 14.06
N GLN A 308 -7.45 19.73 14.46
CA GLN A 308 -7.15 20.63 15.58
C GLN A 308 -7.06 19.88 16.91
N LEU A 309 -7.92 18.88 17.12
CA LEU A 309 -7.87 18.00 18.29
C LEU A 309 -6.63 17.08 18.28
N ALA A 310 -6.13 16.72 17.09
CA ALA A 310 -4.95 15.89 16.90
C ALA A 310 -3.60 16.65 17.03
N GLU A 311 -3.63 17.98 17.22
CA GLU A 311 -2.43 18.79 17.40
C GLU A 311 -1.76 18.54 18.75
N LYS A 312 -0.43 18.41 18.73
CA LYS A 312 0.36 18.29 19.96
C LYS A 312 0.29 19.62 20.72
N ARG A 313 0.15 19.56 22.06
CA ARG A 313 0.14 20.69 23.02
C ARG A 313 -1.19 21.40 23.25
N LYS A 314 -2.32 20.87 22.75
CA LYS A 314 -3.66 21.34 23.15
C LYS A 314 -4.32 20.35 24.12
N PRO A 315 -5.16 20.82 25.07
CA PRO A 315 -5.95 19.92 25.89
C PRO A 315 -6.91 19.13 25.00
N PHE A 316 -7.01 17.82 25.25
CA PHE A 316 -7.94 16.96 24.52
C PHE A 316 -9.36 17.25 25.00
N GLN A 317 -10.14 17.96 24.19
CA GLN A 317 -11.53 18.30 24.48
C GLN A 317 -12.42 17.83 23.33
N TRP A 318 -13.20 16.78 23.60
CA TRP A 318 -14.15 16.24 22.62
C TRP A 318 -15.38 17.13 22.55
N THR A 319 -15.47 17.99 21.53
CA THR A 319 -16.59 18.91 21.33
C THR A 319 -17.71 18.30 20.48
N ALA A 320 -18.90 18.92 20.48
CA ALA A 320 -19.99 18.54 19.59
C ALA A 320 -19.60 18.61 18.10
N GLU A 321 -18.78 19.60 17.73
CA GLU A 321 -18.22 19.73 16.38
C GLU A 321 -17.30 18.54 16.02
N CYS A 322 -16.47 18.08 16.97
CA CYS A 322 -15.65 16.88 16.78
C CYS A 322 -16.53 15.63 16.61
N ALA A 323 -17.59 15.48 17.42
CA ALA A 323 -18.53 14.37 17.30
C ALA A 323 -19.24 14.36 15.94
N ALA A 324 -19.72 15.51 15.48
CA ALA A 324 -20.37 15.66 14.18
C ALA A 324 -19.42 15.33 13.02
N ALA A 325 -18.20 15.89 13.05
CA ALA A 325 -17.16 15.60 12.05
C ALA A 325 -16.77 14.12 12.01
N PHE A 326 -16.58 13.50 13.18
CA PHE A 326 -16.25 12.09 13.32
C PHE A 326 -17.33 11.19 12.71
N ASN A 327 -18.60 11.42 13.06
CA ASN A 327 -19.72 10.64 12.53
C ASN A 327 -19.91 10.86 11.03
N LYS A 328 -19.76 12.10 10.54
CA LYS A 328 -19.86 12.41 9.10
C LYS A 328 -18.76 11.71 8.30
N LEU A 329 -17.51 11.68 8.79
CA LEU A 329 -16.43 10.94 8.12
C LEU A 329 -16.68 9.44 8.15
N LYS A 330 -17.18 8.88 9.26
CA LYS A 330 -17.56 7.46 9.32
C LYS A 330 -18.64 7.14 8.29
N GLU A 331 -19.67 7.95 8.20
CA GLU A 331 -20.75 7.79 7.22
C GLU A 331 -20.18 7.84 5.79
N MET A 332 -19.39 8.86 5.45
CA MET A 332 -18.83 9.02 4.10
C MET A 332 -17.87 7.89 3.69
N LEU A 333 -17.11 7.34 4.64
CA LEU A 333 -16.22 6.20 4.40
C LEU A 333 -16.99 4.88 4.22
N VAL A 334 -18.18 4.78 4.82
CA VAL A 334 -19.07 3.61 4.72
C VAL A 334 -19.99 3.74 3.49
N SER A 335 -20.42 4.95 3.14
CA SER A 335 -21.27 5.24 1.99
C SER A 335 -20.42 5.18 0.71
N GLU A 336 -20.16 3.97 0.25
CA GLU A 336 -19.28 3.59 -0.87
C GLU A 336 -19.34 4.55 -2.08
N PRO A 337 -18.42 5.52 -2.25
CA PRO A 337 -18.30 6.21 -3.53
C PRO A 337 -17.34 5.38 -4.39
N ILE A 338 -17.86 4.83 -5.49
CA ILE A 338 -17.02 4.19 -6.50
C ILE A 338 -16.30 5.30 -7.24
N LEU A 339 -14.97 5.36 -7.08
CA LEU A 339 -14.14 6.22 -7.92
C LEU A 339 -13.80 5.48 -9.20
N ARG A 340 -14.04 6.12 -10.33
CA ARG A 340 -13.70 5.52 -11.62
C ARG A 340 -12.20 5.61 -11.87
N LEU A 341 -11.63 4.56 -12.43
CA LEU A 341 -10.26 4.57 -12.91
C LEU A 341 -10.09 5.59 -14.07
N PRO A 342 -8.99 6.35 -14.11
CA PRO A 342 -8.80 7.40 -15.12
C PRO A 342 -8.62 6.81 -16.53
N ASP A 343 -9.33 7.36 -17.51
CA ASP A 343 -9.10 7.10 -18.95
C ASP A 343 -8.44 8.31 -19.59
N PHE A 344 -7.12 8.27 -19.77
CA PHE A 344 -6.34 9.38 -20.33
C PHE A 344 -6.68 9.73 -21.79
N ASN A 345 -7.48 8.91 -22.48
CA ASN A 345 -7.97 9.22 -23.83
C ASN A 345 -9.24 10.07 -23.82
N ARG A 346 -9.82 10.33 -22.65
CA ARG A 346 -11.02 11.15 -22.48
C ARG A 346 -10.68 12.46 -21.78
N PRO A 347 -11.41 13.54 -22.08
CA PRO A 347 -11.22 14.79 -21.39
C PRO A 347 -11.60 14.66 -19.91
N PHE A 348 -10.82 15.28 -19.04
CA PHE A 348 -11.17 15.43 -17.64
C PHE A 348 -12.05 16.66 -17.43
N ILE A 349 -12.89 16.60 -16.40
CA ILE A 349 -13.63 17.73 -15.89
C ILE A 349 -13.12 18.01 -14.49
N LEU A 350 -12.76 19.26 -14.21
CA LEU A 350 -12.30 19.71 -12.91
C LEU A 350 -13.29 20.72 -12.36
N ASP A 351 -14.10 20.32 -11.40
CA ASP A 351 -14.91 21.24 -10.61
C ASP A 351 -14.12 21.75 -9.42
N THR A 352 -14.15 23.05 -9.19
CA THR A 352 -13.56 23.67 -8.00
C THR A 352 -14.56 24.57 -7.28
N ASP A 353 -14.43 24.64 -5.96
CA ASP A 353 -15.29 25.42 -5.07
C ASP A 353 -14.45 25.92 -3.88
N ALA A 354 -14.77 27.09 -3.34
CA ALA A 354 -14.12 27.69 -2.20
C ALA A 354 -15.10 28.13 -1.10
N SER A 355 -14.87 27.64 0.13
CA SER A 355 -15.52 28.14 1.34
C SER A 355 -14.63 29.14 2.09
N ASN A 356 -15.16 29.71 3.16
CA ASN A 356 -14.36 30.55 4.06
C ASN A 356 -13.30 29.76 4.85
N ILE A 357 -13.39 28.44 4.84
CA ILE A 357 -12.56 27.55 5.66
C ILE A 357 -11.59 26.75 4.80
N ALA A 358 -12.05 26.24 3.66
CA ALA A 358 -11.32 25.32 2.82
C ALA A 358 -11.67 25.53 1.34
N ILE A 359 -10.83 24.98 0.47
CA ILE A 359 -11.10 24.83 -0.95
C ILE A 359 -11.27 23.35 -1.29
N GLY A 360 -12.12 23.05 -2.26
CA GLY A 360 -12.44 21.69 -2.71
C GLY A 360 -12.35 21.56 -4.22
N ALA A 361 -12.14 20.32 -4.67
CA ALA A 361 -12.25 19.96 -6.06
C ALA A 361 -12.78 18.54 -6.27
N VAL A 362 -13.43 18.36 -7.42
CA VAL A 362 -13.84 17.07 -7.96
C VAL A 362 -13.19 16.93 -9.33
N LEU A 363 -12.40 15.88 -9.52
CA LEU A 363 -11.91 15.46 -10.82
C LEU A 363 -12.84 14.34 -11.32
N SER A 364 -13.44 14.51 -12.50
CA SER A 364 -14.42 13.57 -13.05
C SER A 364 -14.24 13.34 -14.55
N GLN A 365 -14.88 12.29 -15.07
CA GLN A 365 -14.93 11.96 -16.50
C GLN A 365 -16.31 11.44 -16.90
N LEU A 366 -16.70 11.71 -18.15
CA LEU A 366 -17.94 11.18 -18.73
C LEU A 366 -17.77 9.72 -19.19
N ASP A 367 -18.78 8.90 -18.93
CA ASP A 367 -18.91 7.57 -19.54
C ASP A 367 -19.46 7.63 -20.97
N ASP A 368 -19.55 6.47 -21.62
CA ASP A 368 -20.08 6.34 -22.99
C ASP A 368 -21.55 6.77 -23.11
N LYS A 369 -22.26 6.87 -21.98
CA LYS A 369 -23.66 7.30 -21.90
C LYS A 369 -23.78 8.78 -21.51
N GLY A 370 -22.65 9.51 -21.45
CA GLY A 370 -22.62 10.91 -21.04
C GLY A 370 -22.84 11.15 -19.55
N ARG A 371 -22.79 10.12 -18.71
CA ARG A 371 -22.91 10.28 -17.24
C ARG A 371 -21.55 10.61 -16.65
N GLU A 372 -21.53 11.56 -15.73
CA GLU A 372 -20.32 12.03 -15.07
C GLU A 372 -19.98 11.14 -13.87
N HIS A 373 -18.74 10.67 -13.81
CA HIS A 373 -18.23 9.82 -12.73
C HIS A 373 -17.00 10.44 -12.08
N PRO A 374 -16.93 10.50 -10.74
CA PRO A 374 -15.76 11.01 -10.04
C PRO A 374 -14.57 10.06 -10.20
N VAL A 375 -13.40 10.63 -10.51
CA VAL A 375 -12.10 9.96 -10.54
C VAL A 375 -11.37 10.19 -9.21
N ALA A 376 -11.41 11.43 -8.69
CA ALA A 376 -10.81 11.76 -7.41
C ALA A 376 -11.44 13.02 -6.78
N PHE A 377 -11.55 13.02 -5.46
CA PHE A 377 -11.85 14.20 -4.68
C PHE A 377 -10.56 14.80 -4.09
N ALA A 378 -10.50 16.13 -4.04
CA ALA A 378 -9.44 16.84 -3.35
C ALA A 378 -10.00 17.99 -2.51
N SER A 379 -9.30 18.29 -1.43
CA SER A 379 -9.60 19.45 -0.60
C SER A 379 -8.34 19.90 0.14
N ARG A 380 -8.32 21.18 0.53
CA ARG A 380 -7.25 21.81 1.29
C ARG A 380 -7.83 22.90 2.20
N THR A 381 -7.44 22.89 3.47
CA THR A 381 -7.80 23.97 4.40
C THR A 381 -7.03 25.25 4.04
N LEU A 382 -7.71 26.39 4.07
CA LEU A 382 -7.10 27.69 3.85
C LEU A 382 -6.23 28.10 5.05
N THR A 383 -5.07 28.68 4.77
CA THR A 383 -4.23 29.32 5.78
C THR A 383 -4.90 30.58 6.35
N ARG A 384 -4.42 31.07 7.50
CA ARG A 384 -4.94 32.31 8.11
C ARG A 384 -4.91 33.51 7.16
N ALA A 385 -3.91 33.60 6.28
CA ALA A 385 -3.83 34.65 5.28
C ALA A 385 -4.84 34.46 4.14
N GLU A 386 -4.94 33.24 3.61
CA GLU A 386 -5.88 32.92 2.52
C GLU A 386 -7.35 33.01 2.96
N GLN A 387 -7.67 32.74 4.23
CA GLN A 387 -9.02 32.93 4.78
C GLN A 387 -9.51 34.38 4.68
N ARG A 388 -8.59 35.36 4.68
CA ARG A 388 -8.89 36.79 4.52
C ARG A 388 -9.02 37.22 3.06
N TYR A 389 -8.80 36.33 2.10
CA TYR A 389 -9.03 36.63 0.70
C TYR A 389 -10.53 36.84 0.45
N TYR A 390 -10.85 37.78 -0.44
CA TYR A 390 -12.21 37.92 -0.96
C TYR A 390 -12.58 36.70 -1.81
N VAL A 391 -13.88 36.48 -2.01
CA VAL A 391 -14.44 35.25 -2.60
C VAL A 391 -13.80 34.91 -3.94
N THR A 392 -13.76 35.84 -4.90
CA THR A 392 -13.16 35.60 -6.23
C THR A 392 -11.71 35.14 -6.15
N ARG A 393 -10.94 35.65 -5.19
CA ARG A 393 -9.54 35.24 -5.01
C ARG A 393 -9.42 33.85 -4.37
N LYS A 394 -10.36 33.46 -3.51
CA LYS A 394 -10.44 32.08 -2.96
C LYS A 394 -10.80 31.08 -4.05
N GLU A 395 -11.77 31.42 -4.90
CA GLU A 395 -12.17 30.61 -6.06
C GLU A 395 -11.02 30.41 -7.04
N MET A 396 -10.30 31.49 -7.38
CA MET A 396 -9.12 31.38 -8.24
C MET A 396 -8.02 30.51 -7.59
N LEU A 397 -7.77 30.69 -6.29
CA LEU A 397 -6.82 29.87 -5.56
C LEU A 397 -7.21 28.39 -5.60
N ALA A 398 -8.51 28.07 -5.56
CA ALA A 398 -9.00 26.70 -5.73
C ALA A 398 -8.61 26.14 -7.10
N VAL A 399 -8.92 26.86 -8.19
CA VAL A 399 -8.54 26.46 -9.56
C VAL A 399 -7.04 26.19 -9.66
N VAL A 400 -6.20 27.16 -9.29
CA VAL A 400 -4.73 27.03 -9.40
C VAL A 400 -4.21 25.87 -8.55
N THR A 401 -4.67 25.77 -7.30
CA THR A 401 -4.24 24.70 -6.39
C THR A 401 -4.57 23.31 -6.95
N PHE A 402 -5.77 23.12 -7.48
CA PHE A 402 -6.22 21.81 -7.92
C PHE A 402 -5.78 21.45 -9.33
N VAL A 403 -5.54 22.44 -10.20
CA VAL A 403 -4.83 22.20 -11.47
C VAL A 403 -3.43 21.68 -11.20
N GLU A 404 -2.67 22.30 -10.28
CA GLU A 404 -1.32 21.82 -9.95
C GLU A 404 -1.35 20.46 -9.23
N ARG A 405 -2.31 20.26 -8.30
CA ARG A 405 -2.47 18.98 -7.60
C ARG A 405 -2.83 17.82 -8.54
N PHE A 406 -3.71 18.06 -9.51
CA PHE A 406 -4.12 17.07 -10.49
C PHE A 406 -3.33 17.15 -11.80
N ARG A 407 -2.24 17.90 -11.83
CA ARG A 407 -1.36 18.04 -13.00
C ARG A 407 -1.03 16.70 -13.68
N PRO A 408 -0.77 15.59 -12.96
CA PRO A 408 -0.53 14.29 -13.62
C PRO A 408 -1.71 13.77 -14.46
N TYR A 409 -2.95 14.10 -14.10
CA TYR A 409 -4.16 13.77 -14.86
C TYR A 409 -4.45 14.80 -15.96
N LEU A 410 -4.21 16.07 -15.67
CA LEU A 410 -4.62 17.20 -16.50
C LEU A 410 -3.61 17.56 -17.60
N GLN A 411 -2.66 16.67 -17.92
CA GLN A 411 -1.76 16.86 -19.06
C GLN A 411 -2.48 16.69 -20.41
N CYS A 412 -3.66 16.06 -20.44
CA CYS A 412 -4.53 16.00 -21.59
C CYS A 412 -5.58 17.13 -21.56
N LYS A 413 -6.42 17.22 -22.60
CA LYS A 413 -7.49 18.22 -22.66
C LYS A 413 -8.41 18.05 -21.44
N PHE A 414 -8.71 19.15 -20.76
CA PHE A 414 -9.63 19.16 -19.64
C PHE A 414 -10.51 20.42 -19.63
N VAL A 415 -11.60 20.36 -18.87
CA VAL A 415 -12.55 21.47 -18.72
C VAL A 415 -12.58 21.87 -17.23
N PRO A 416 -12.02 23.03 -16.86
CA PRO A 416 -12.26 23.59 -15.54
C PRO A 416 -13.68 24.17 -15.47
N ARG A 417 -14.43 23.79 -14.44
CA ARG A 417 -15.75 24.31 -14.10
C ARG A 417 -15.69 24.95 -12.71
N THR A 418 -16.27 26.14 -12.62
CA THR A 418 -16.47 26.89 -11.38
C THR A 418 -17.83 27.57 -11.48
N ASP A 419 -18.55 27.62 -10.37
CA ASP A 419 -19.82 28.35 -10.25
C ASP A 419 -19.61 29.87 -10.16
N HIS A 420 -18.37 30.33 -9.96
CA HIS A 420 -18.05 31.74 -9.84
C HIS A 420 -17.83 32.40 -11.21
N GLY A 421 -18.92 32.94 -11.77
CA GLY A 421 -18.93 33.60 -13.09
C GLY A 421 -17.92 34.75 -13.23
N SER A 422 -17.51 35.36 -12.12
CA SER A 422 -16.46 36.39 -12.06
C SER A 422 -15.05 35.85 -12.30
N LEU A 423 -14.87 34.59 -12.71
CA LEU A 423 -13.59 34.08 -13.22
C LEU A 423 -13.57 33.96 -14.75
N ARG A 424 -14.72 34.11 -15.43
CA ARG A 424 -14.78 34.04 -16.90
C ARG A 424 -13.93 35.12 -17.57
N TRP A 425 -13.78 36.29 -16.95
CA TRP A 425 -12.94 37.37 -17.48
C TRP A 425 -11.46 37.01 -17.59
N LEU A 426 -10.97 36.02 -16.83
CA LEU A 426 -9.58 35.55 -16.95
C LEU A 426 -9.27 35.01 -18.35
N GLN A 427 -10.27 34.51 -19.08
CA GLN A 427 -10.10 34.02 -20.46
C GLN A 427 -9.89 35.14 -21.47
N SER A 428 -10.34 36.36 -21.17
CA SER A 428 -10.23 37.53 -22.04
C SER A 428 -9.21 38.56 -21.55
N PHE A 429 -8.49 38.26 -20.46
CA PHE A 429 -7.55 39.18 -19.84
C PHE A 429 -6.21 39.20 -20.59
N LYS A 430 -5.98 40.28 -21.35
CA LYS A 430 -4.86 40.37 -22.32
C LYS A 430 -3.49 40.63 -21.68
N ASN A 431 -3.45 41.30 -20.52
CA ASN A 431 -2.21 41.67 -19.83
C ASN A 431 -2.32 41.35 -18.33
N PRO A 432 -2.13 40.08 -17.93
CA PRO A 432 -2.15 39.74 -16.53
C PRO A 432 -0.90 40.26 -15.80
N ASP A 433 -1.11 40.86 -14.63
CA ASP A 433 -0.05 41.39 -13.76
C ASP A 433 -0.11 40.82 -12.33
N GLY A 434 1.05 40.80 -11.66
CA GLY A 434 1.17 40.51 -10.23
C GLY A 434 0.78 39.07 -9.85
N GLN A 435 -0.34 38.90 -9.14
CA GLN A 435 -0.84 37.57 -8.77
C GLN A 435 -1.75 36.94 -9.83
N TRP A 436 -2.22 37.69 -10.82
CA TRP A 436 -3.07 37.18 -11.89
C TRP A 436 -2.24 36.57 -13.03
N ALA A 437 -0.97 36.98 -13.14
CA ALA A 437 0.01 36.47 -14.10
C ALA A 437 0.71 35.19 -13.64
N ARG A 438 0.74 34.95 -12.34
CA ARG A 438 1.35 33.78 -11.70
C ARG A 438 0.28 32.75 -11.42
#